data_AF-A0A925PEQ6-F1
#
_entry.id   AF-A0A925PEQ6-F1
#
_cell.length_a   1.000
_cell.length_b   1.000
_cell.length_c   1.000
_cell.angle_alpha   90.00
_cell.angle_beta   90.00
_cell.angle_gamma   90.00
#
_symmetry.space_group_name_H-M   'P 1'
#
loop_
_entity.id
_entity.type
_entity.pdbx_description
1 polymer ?
#
loop_
_entity_poly.entity_id
_entity_poly.type
_entity_poly.pdbx_seq_one_letter_code
_entity_poly.pdbx_strand_id
1 'polypeptide(L)'
;MAWTQVYDPMNNMWLSALMAAIPIVIIFYMLAIRRAPGQVAGALAVTSAVLVAIFVYKMPAGLALSVTGVGALYGVFPIFWIVSTAIFIYNITVETGQFEIVKNSIATITDDRRLQALLIAFGFGAF
;
A
#
# COMPACT_ATOMS: atom_id res chain seq x y z
N MET A 1 23.10 -2.00 -19.70
CA MET A 1 24.00 -2.35 -18.59
C MET A 1 23.13 -2.52 -17.35
N ALA A 2 23.17 -3.65 -16.66
CA ALA A 2 22.36 -3.87 -15.47
C ALA A 2 22.95 -3.08 -14.29
N TRP A 3 22.14 -2.23 -13.66
CA TRP A 3 22.55 -1.58 -12.42
C TRP A 3 22.53 -2.60 -11.28
N THR A 4 23.62 -2.67 -10.53
CA THR A 4 23.75 -3.53 -9.35
C THR A 4 23.63 -2.66 -8.10
N GLN A 5 22.63 -2.97 -7.27
CA GLN A 5 22.39 -2.23 -6.04
C GLN A 5 23.50 -2.48 -5.03
N VAL A 6 24.16 -1.41 -4.59
CA VAL A 6 25.04 -1.45 -3.41
C VAL A 6 24.18 -1.16 -2.19
N TYR A 7 24.09 -2.10 -1.26
CA TYR A 7 23.26 -1.96 -0.06
C TYR A 7 23.88 -1.04 1.01
N ASP A 8 25.21 -0.88 0.98
CA ASP A 8 25.97 -0.01 1.87
C ASP A 8 26.70 1.12 1.11
N PRO A 9 25.99 2.10 0.54
CA PRO A 9 26.62 3.23 -0.14
C PRO A 9 27.38 4.18 0.81
N MET A 10 27.18 4.07 2.14
CA MET A 10 27.78 4.97 3.14
C MET A 10 28.97 4.34 3.89
N ASN A 11 29.37 3.11 3.54
CA ASN A 11 30.33 2.28 4.29
C ASN A 11 29.95 2.09 5.77
N ASN A 12 28.65 2.21 6.07
CA ASN A 12 28.04 1.95 7.35
C ASN A 12 26.57 1.55 7.11
N MET A 13 26.30 0.26 7.29
CA MET A 13 24.98 -0.34 7.13
C MET A 13 23.87 0.42 7.86
N TRP A 14 24.11 0.93 9.07
CA TRP A 14 23.10 1.66 9.84
C TRP A 14 22.75 2.99 9.21
N LEU A 15 23.75 3.74 8.72
CA LEU A 15 23.52 5.00 8.03
C LEU A 15 22.80 4.78 6.71
N SER A 16 23.20 3.76 5.94
CA SER A 16 22.51 3.40 4.71
C SER A 16 21.04 3.00 4.96
N ALA A 17 20.78 2.22 6.01
CA ALA A 17 19.41 1.87 6.41
C ALA A 17 18.57 3.09 6.81
N LEU A 18 19.16 4.05 7.55
CA LEU A 18 18.47 5.29 7.90
C LEU A 18 18.11 6.13 6.66
N MET A 19 19.01 6.21 5.68
CA MET A 19 18.72 6.90 4.42
C MET A 19 17.61 6.21 3.63
N ALA A 20 17.61 4.87 3.56
CA ALA A 20 16.55 4.09 2.93
C ALA A 20 15.19 4.23 3.63
N ALA A 21 15.18 4.51 4.94
CA ALA A 21 13.96 4.70 5.72
C ALA A 21 13.28 6.06 5.49
N ILE A 22 13.96 7.06 4.91
CA ILE A 22 13.42 8.43 4.73
C ILE A 22 12.01 8.45 4.10
N PRO A 23 11.74 7.75 2.97
CA PRO A 23 10.42 7.79 2.35
C PRO A 23 9.33 7.16 3.22
N ILE A 24 9.70 6.12 3.98
CA ILE A 24 8.81 5.44 4.93
C ILE A 24 8.44 6.40 6.06
N VAL A 25 9.43 7.07 6.65
CA VAL A 25 9.18 8.07 7.71
C VAL A 25 8.28 9.20 7.19
N ILE A 26 8.50 9.68 5.97
CA ILE A 26 7.69 10.74 5.36
C ILE A 26 6.23 10.30 5.19
N ILE A 27 5.97 9.12 4.62
CA ILE A 27 4.58 8.67 4.41
C ILE A 27 3.87 8.42 5.74
N PHE A 28 4.53 7.79 6.72
CA PHE A 28 3.95 7.55 8.04
C PHE A 28 3.68 8.85 8.78
N TYR A 29 4.61 9.80 8.77
CA TYR A 29 4.39 11.11 9.38
C TYR A 29 3.22 11.85 8.72
N MET A 30 3.15 11.85 7.40
CA MET A 30 2.09 12.54 6.66
C MET A 30 0.71 11.93 6.93
N LEU A 31 0.60 10.61 7.00
CA LEU A 31 -0.67 9.92 7.20
C LEU A 31 -1.08 9.84 8.68
N ALA A 32 -0.18 9.40 9.57
CA ALA A 32 -0.51 9.15 10.97
C ALA A 32 -0.58 10.43 11.81
N ILE A 33 0.33 11.37 11.58
CA ILE A 33 0.46 12.59 12.40
C ILE A 33 -0.22 13.78 11.73
N ARG A 34 0.16 14.10 10.48
CA ARG A 34 -0.41 15.25 9.75
C ARG A 34 -1.81 14.97 9.21
N ARG A 35 -2.23 13.71 9.12
CA ARG A 35 -3.52 13.28 8.53
C ARG A 35 -3.76 13.92 7.16
N ALA A 36 -2.69 14.05 6.38
CA ALA A 36 -2.73 14.66 5.06
C ALA A 36 -3.50 13.76 4.07
N PRO A 37 -4.08 14.33 3.00
CA PRO A 37 -4.68 13.53 1.94
C PRO A 37 -3.66 12.53 1.37
N GLY A 38 -4.09 11.29 1.11
CA GLY A 38 -3.22 10.21 0.65
C GLY A 38 -2.42 10.54 -0.61
N GLN A 39 -3.01 11.31 -1.54
CA GLN A 39 -2.33 11.81 -2.73
C GLN A 39 -1.10 12.68 -2.42
N VAL A 40 -1.17 13.54 -1.39
CA VAL A 40 -0.07 14.43 -0.99
C VAL A 40 1.01 13.63 -0.28
N ALA A 41 0.62 12.74 0.64
CA ALA A 41 1.54 11.86 1.36
C ALA A 41 2.31 10.95 0.39
N GLY A 42 1.59 10.34 -0.56
CA GLY A 42 2.16 9.47 -1.59
C GLY A 42 3.11 10.22 -2.52
N ALA A 43 2.73 11.41 -3.00
CA ALA A 43 3.59 12.23 -3.86
C ALA A 43 4.92 12.56 -3.17
N LEU A 44 4.87 13.06 -1.93
CA LEU A 44 6.07 13.39 -1.16
C LEU A 44 6.94 12.17 -0.88
N ALA A 45 6.33 11.03 -0.55
CA ALA A 45 7.05 9.78 -0.34
C ALA A 45 7.77 9.31 -1.61
N VAL A 46 7.08 9.28 -2.76
CA VAL A 46 7.67 8.89 -4.04
C VAL A 46 8.79 9.84 -4.45
N THR A 47 8.58 11.15 -4.34
CA THR A 47 9.63 12.14 -4.62
C THR A 47 10.85 11.90 -3.75
N SER A 48 10.67 11.69 -2.44
CA SER A 48 11.79 11.42 -1.54
C SER A 48 12.51 10.10 -1.85
N ALA A 49 11.78 9.05 -2.25
CA ALA A 49 12.36 7.77 -2.64
C ALA A 49 13.23 7.90 -3.89
N VAL A 50 12.76 8.63 -4.90
CA VAL A 50 13.53 8.90 -6.12
C VAL A 50 14.79 9.70 -5.80
N LEU A 51 14.69 10.73 -4.96
CA LEU A 51 15.84 11.53 -4.53
C LEU A 51 16.88 10.68 -3.80
N VAL A 52 16.46 9.83 -2.86
CA VAL A 52 17.37 8.93 -2.13
C VAL A 52 18.03 7.93 -3.08
N ALA A 53 17.26 7.32 -3.99
CA ALA A 53 17.79 6.35 -4.95
C ALA A 53 18.89 6.95 -5.84
N ILE A 54 18.68 8.18 -6.34
CA ILE A 54 19.64 8.85 -7.22
C ILE A 54 20.85 9.36 -6.44
N PHE A 55 20.63 10.10 -5.35
CA PHE A 55 21.72 10.83 -4.69
C PHE A 55 22.51 9.99 -3.70
N VAL A 56 21.87 9.06 -3.00
CA VAL A 56 22.51 8.20 -1.98
C VAL A 56 22.98 6.89 -2.62
N TYR A 57 22.08 6.19 -3.29
CA TYR A 57 22.36 4.87 -3.88
C TYR A 57 22.98 4.93 -5.28
N LYS A 58 23.21 6.15 -5.80
CA LYS A 58 23.84 6.41 -7.11
C LYS A 58 23.15 5.63 -8.23
N MET A 59 21.85 5.42 -8.12
CA MET A 59 21.05 4.79 -9.17
C MET A 59 20.99 5.74 -10.37
N PRO A 60 21.25 5.26 -11.60
CA PRO A 60 21.07 6.07 -12.79
C PRO A 60 19.65 6.64 -12.86
N ALA A 61 19.53 7.96 -13.06
CA ALA A 61 18.25 8.66 -13.02
C ALA A 61 17.21 8.07 -14.00
N GLY A 62 17.66 7.63 -15.19
CA GLY A 62 16.81 6.93 -16.15
C GLY A 62 16.15 5.68 -15.56
N LEU A 63 16.92 4.84 -14.86
CA LEU A 63 16.37 3.64 -14.22
C LEU A 63 15.46 3.99 -13.05
N ALA A 64 15.81 4.99 -12.23
CA ALA A 64 15.00 5.44 -11.10
C ALA A 64 13.61 5.94 -11.56
N LEU A 65 13.57 6.71 -12.66
CA LEU A 65 12.33 7.16 -13.25
C LEU A 65 11.57 6.03 -13.94
N SER A 66 12.26 5.11 -14.63
CA SER A 66 11.63 3.94 -15.24
C SER A 66 10.94 3.05 -14.22
N VAL A 67 11.60 2.71 -13.10
CA VAL A 67 10.98 1.86 -12.06
C VAL A 67 9.84 2.60 -11.36
N THR A 68 9.94 3.92 -11.19
CA THR A 68 8.85 4.74 -10.66
C THR A 68 7.64 4.69 -11.61
N GLY A 69 7.87 4.82 -12.92
CA GLY A 69 6.84 4.69 -13.94
C GLY A 69 6.18 3.31 -13.95
N VAL A 70 6.98 2.24 -13.86
CA VAL A 70 6.46 0.87 -13.72
C VAL A 70 5.60 0.73 -12.47
N GLY A 71 6.05 1.26 -11.33
CA GLY A 71 5.27 1.25 -10.09
C GLY A 71 3.96 2.04 -10.19
N ALA A 72 3.98 3.21 -10.84
CA ALA A 72 2.77 3.99 -11.11
C ALA A 72 1.78 3.23 -12.01
N LEU A 73 2.29 2.60 -13.08
CA LEU A 73 1.47 1.74 -13.94
C LEU A 73 0.89 0.56 -13.16
N TYR A 74 1.66 -0.08 -12.28
CA TYR A 74 1.16 -1.15 -11.41
C TYR A 74 0.06 -0.68 -10.45
N GLY A 75 0.17 0.56 -9.96
CA GLY A 75 -0.88 1.23 -9.19
C GLY A 75 -2.17 1.43 -9.99
N VAL A 76 -2.06 1.88 -11.24
CA VAL A 76 -3.21 2.04 -12.15
C VAL A 76 -3.78 0.68 -12.59
N PHE A 77 -2.92 -0.30 -12.80
CA PHE A 77 -3.28 -1.64 -13.22
C PHE A 77 -2.18 -2.61 -12.76
N PRO A 78 -2.43 -3.53 -11.81
CA PRO A 78 -3.73 -4.12 -11.44
C PRO A 78 -4.41 -3.54 -10.18
N ILE A 79 -3.75 -2.68 -9.39
CA ILE A 79 -4.26 -2.32 -8.06
C ILE A 79 -5.61 -1.58 -8.16
N PHE A 80 -5.65 -0.48 -8.91
CA PHE A 80 -6.90 0.27 -9.11
C PHE A 80 -7.99 -0.56 -9.78
N TRP A 81 -7.61 -1.46 -10.70
CA TRP A 81 -8.55 -2.40 -11.33
C TRP A 81 -9.27 -3.28 -10.29
N ILE A 82 -8.51 -3.94 -9.40
CA ILE A 82 -9.07 -4.80 -8.35
C ILE A 82 -10.01 -4.01 -7.44
N VAL A 83 -9.60 -2.82 -6.99
CA VAL A 83 -10.42 -1.98 -6.11
C VAL A 83 -11.70 -1.53 -6.80
N SER A 84 -11.61 -1.10 -8.06
CA SER A 84 -12.78 -0.68 -8.85
C SER A 84 -13.77 -1.83 -9.05
N THR A 85 -13.29 -3.02 -9.44
CA THR A 85 -14.15 -4.20 -9.60
C THR A 85 -14.76 -4.64 -8.28
N ALA A 86 -14.02 -4.58 -7.17
CA ALA A 86 -14.54 -4.91 -5.84
C ALA A 86 -15.65 -3.95 -5.41
N ILE A 87 -15.46 -2.63 -5.60
CA ILE A 87 -16.50 -1.62 -5.30
C ILE A 87 -17.72 -1.82 -6.21
N PHE A 88 -17.50 -2.15 -7.49
CA PHE A 88 -18.59 -2.42 -8.43
C PHE A 88 -19.43 -3.62 -7.99
N ILE A 89 -18.79 -4.75 -7.65
CA ILE A 89 -19.49 -5.94 -7.14
C ILE A 89 -20.19 -5.63 -5.82
N TYR A 90 -19.53 -4.91 -4.91
CA TYR A 90 -20.14 -4.47 -3.65
C TYR A 90 -21.42 -3.67 -3.91
N ASN A 91 -21.38 -2.65 -4.78
CA ASN A 91 -22.55 -1.85 -5.10
C ASN A 91 -23.69 -2.69 -5.71
N ILE A 92 -23.38 -3.65 -6.59
CA ILE A 92 -24.37 -4.60 -7.11
C ILE A 92 -25.00 -5.42 -5.97
N THR A 93 -24.19 -5.96 -5.06
CA THR A 93 -24.72 -6.77 -3.94
C THR A 93 -25.58 -5.98 -2.96
N VAL A 94 -25.29 -4.69 -2.77
CA VAL A 94 -26.09 -3.80 -1.94
C VAL A 94 -27.40 -3.44 -2.63
N GLU A 95 -27.36 -3.02 -3.89
CA GLU A 95 -28.54 -2.62 -4.66
C GLU A 95 -29.52 -3.79 -4.88
N THR A 96 -28.99 -5.01 -5.07
CA THR A 96 -29.80 -6.24 -5.24
C THR A 96 -30.31 -6.85 -3.93
N GLY A 97 -29.96 -6.27 -2.78
CA GLY A 97 -30.32 -6.78 -1.45
C GLY A 97 -29.60 -8.08 -1.03
N GLN A 98 -28.71 -8.61 -1.88
CA GLN A 98 -27.94 -9.83 -1.59
C GLN A 98 -27.01 -9.64 -0.39
N PHE A 99 -26.52 -8.42 -0.16
CA PHE A 99 -25.68 -8.12 0.99
C PHE A 99 -26.38 -8.38 2.33
N GLU A 100 -27.68 -8.08 2.46
CA GLU A 100 -28.44 -8.36 3.68
C GLU A 100 -28.63 -9.87 3.90
N ILE A 101 -28.78 -10.64 2.83
CA ILE A 101 -28.85 -12.11 2.91
C ILE A 101 -27.54 -12.68 3.45
N VAL A 102 -26.40 -12.21 2.95
CA VAL A 102 -25.07 -12.62 3.43
C VAL A 102 -24.89 -12.26 4.90
N LYS A 103 -25.23 -11.02 5.28
CA LYS A 103 -25.13 -10.55 6.67
C LYS A 103 -25.99 -11.37 7.62
N ASN A 104 -27.24 -11.65 7.26
CA ASN A 104 -28.13 -12.50 8.06
C ASN A 104 -27.61 -13.93 8.17
N SER A 105 -27.04 -14.47 7.08
CA SER A 105 -26.47 -15.82 7.09
C SER A 105 -25.26 -15.93 8.02
N ILE A 106 -24.42 -14.90 8.11
CA ILE A 106 -23.30 -14.84 9.06
C ILE A 106 -23.82 -14.64 10.50
N ALA A 107 -24.87 -13.83 10.66
CA ALA A 107 -25.45 -13.52 11.96
C ALA A 107 -26.05 -14.75 12.66
N THR A 108 -26.57 -15.71 11.89
CA THR A 108 -27.21 -16.92 12.44
C THR A 108 -26.25 -18.07 12.74
N ILE A 109 -24.94 -17.94 12.45
CA ILE A 109 -23.96 -19.00 12.71
C ILE A 109 -23.73 -19.19 14.22
N THR A 110 -23.71 -18.11 15.00
CA THR A 110 -23.52 -18.16 16.44
C THR A 110 -24.08 -16.91 17.12
N ASP A 111 -24.72 -17.11 18.27
CA ASP A 111 -25.18 -16.01 19.13
C ASP A 111 -24.06 -15.45 20.04
N ASP A 112 -22.92 -16.14 20.16
CA ASP A 112 -21.79 -15.65 20.96
C ASP A 112 -20.99 -14.60 20.17
N ARG A 113 -21.09 -13.36 20.62
CA ARG A 113 -20.41 -12.18 20.03
C ARG A 113 -18.90 -12.35 19.89
N ARG A 114 -18.26 -13.14 20.76
CA ARG A 114 -16.80 -13.39 20.73
C ARG A 114 -16.44 -14.29 19.55
N LEU A 115 -17.18 -15.39 19.38
CA LEU A 115 -17.01 -16.31 18.26
C LEU A 115 -17.36 -15.63 16.94
N GLN A 116 -18.39 -14.78 16.93
CA GLN A 116 -18.76 -13.99 15.76
C GLN A 116 -17.68 -12.98 15.36
N ALA A 117 -17.09 -12.26 16.33
CA ALA A 117 -15.96 -11.37 16.06
C ALA A 117 -14.76 -12.13 15.50
N LEU A 118 -14.48 -13.33 16.00
CA LEU A 118 -13.39 -14.18 15.51
C LEU A 118 -13.67 -14.70 14.09
N LEU A 119 -14.91 -15.08 13.78
CA LEU A 119 -15.34 -15.48 12.43
C LEU A 119 -15.23 -14.32 11.43
N ILE A 120 -15.65 -13.12 11.80
CA ILE A 120 -15.53 -11.92 10.96
C ILE A 120 -14.04 -11.57 10.76
N ALA A 121 -13.26 -11.55 11.83
CA ALA A 121 -11.82 -11.27 11.76
C ALA A 121 -11.09 -12.29 10.88
N PHE A 122 -11.42 -13.58 10.98
CA PHE A 122 -10.85 -14.62 10.13
C PHE A 122 -11.32 -14.47 8.67
N GLY A 123 -12.64 -14.36 8.43
CA GLY A 123 -13.21 -14.34 7.08
C GLY A 123 -12.91 -13.09 6.27
N PHE A 124 -12.77 -11.92 6.93
CA PHE A 124 -12.50 -10.64 6.27
C PHE A 124 -11.05 -10.14 6.45
N GLY A 125 -10.28 -10.71 7.39
CA GLY A 125 -8.90 -10.30 7.66
C GLY A 125 -7.82 -11.24 7.11
N ALA A 126 -8.17 -12.44 6.62
CA ALA A 126 -7.21 -13.42 6.11
C ALA A 126 -6.77 -13.20 4.64
N PHE A 127 -6.69 -11.94 4.19
CA PHE A 127 -6.26 -11.58 2.84
C PHE A 127 -4.87 -10.94 2.83
#